data_AF-A0A940V147-F1
#
_entry.id   AF-A0A940V147-F1
#
_cell.length_a   1.000
_cell.length_b   1.000
_cell.length_c   1.000
_cell.angle_alpha   90.00
_cell.angle_beta   90.00
_cell.angle_gamma   90.00
#
_symmetry.space_group_name_H-M   'P 1'
#
loop_
_entity.id
_entity.type
_entity.pdbx_description
1 polymer ?
#
loop_
_entity_poly.entity_id
_entity_poly.type
_entity_poly.pdbx_seq_one_letter_code
_entity_poly.pdbx_strand_id
1 'polypeptide(L)'
;MTEEIGQLDLELKGLFIESKLDELVDLMNQQPDQIVKEISDYNWNIVKKYYDTERFDLLLQHLKFVAYTCFVVEYAHQIKLISDDAFSIMMMIYNDIYELKKQQ
;
A
#
# COMPACT_ATOMS: atom_id res chain seq x y z
N MET A 1 -8.56 8.62 -8.68
CA MET A 1 -8.89 8.95 -7.29
C MET A 1 -9.71 10.22 -7.23
N THR A 2 -10.96 10.09 -6.76
CA THR A 2 -11.83 11.22 -6.42
C THR A 2 -11.42 11.83 -5.07
N GLU A 3 -11.97 12.99 -4.72
CA GLU A 3 -11.73 13.63 -3.43
C GLU A 3 -12.19 12.75 -2.25
N GLU A 4 -13.34 12.10 -2.37
CA GLU A 4 -13.88 11.18 -1.36
C GLU A 4 -12.95 9.97 -1.12
N ILE A 5 -12.44 9.37 -2.20
CA ILE A 5 -11.50 8.24 -2.09
C ILE A 5 -10.16 8.70 -1.50
N GLY A 6 -9.71 9.92 -1.84
CA GLY A 6 -8.50 10.51 -1.27
C GLY A 6 -8.63 10.77 0.24
N GLN A 7 -9.81 11.21 0.70
CA GLN A 7 -10.08 11.40 2.12
C GLN A 7 -10.08 10.07 2.88
N LEU A 8 -10.67 9.03 2.30
CA LEU A 8 -10.65 7.68 2.85
C LEU A 8 -9.23 7.11 2.94
N ASP A 9 -8.41 7.26 1.89
CA ASP A 9 -7.01 6.83 1.90
C ASP A 9 -6.19 7.55 2.99
N LEU A 10 -6.46 8.84 3.21
CA LEU A 10 -5.84 9.59 4.30
C LEU A 10 -6.25 9.06 5.68
N GLU A 11 -7.52 8.70 5.87
CA GLU A 11 -8.04 8.11 7.11
C GLU A 11 -7.42 6.73 7.38
N LEU A 12 -7.39 5.84 6.39
CA LEU A 12 -6.76 4.52 6.48
C LEU A 12 -5.28 4.63 6.84
N LYS A 13 -4.56 5.58 6.22
CA LYS A 13 -3.16 5.87 6.56
C LYS A 13 -3.01 6.39 7.98
N GLY A 14 -3.94 7.20 8.47
CA GLY A 14 -4.00 7.66 9.86
C GLY A 14 -4.11 6.49 10.83
N LEU A 15 -5.08 5.60 10.61
CA LEU A 15 -5.25 4.38 11.41
C LEU A 15 -4.00 3.48 11.39
N PHE A 16 -3.35 3.35 10.22
CA PHE A 16 -2.11 2.59 10.10
C PHE A 16 -0.98 3.20 10.94
N ILE A 17 -0.80 4.52 10.89
CA ILE A 17 0.23 5.24 11.67
C ILE A 17 -0.04 5.11 13.17
N GLU A 18 -1.30 5.13 13.58
CA GLU A 18 -1.73 4.94 14.97
C GLU A 18 -1.71 3.47 15.42
N SER A 19 -1.33 2.54 14.53
CA SER A 19 -1.33 1.08 14.79
C SER A 19 -2.71 0.52 15.15
N LYS A 20 -3.78 1.15 14.69
CA LYS A 20 -5.17 0.72 14.85
C LYS A 20 -5.59 -0.20 13.69
N LEU A 21 -4.92 -1.36 13.59
CA LEU A 21 -5.08 -2.25 12.44
C LEU A 21 -6.48 -2.89 12.37
N ASP A 22 -7.10 -3.18 13.51
CA ASP A 22 -8.46 -3.73 13.54
C ASP A 22 -9.47 -2.71 12.96
N GLU A 23 -9.40 -1.44 13.41
CA GLU A 23 -10.25 -0.36 12.90
C GLU A 23 -10.02 -0.12 11.39
N LEU A 24 -8.77 -0.23 10.95
CA LEU A 24 -8.40 -0.09 9.53
C LEU A 24 -9.05 -1.19 8.70
N VAL A 25 -8.93 -2.46 9.12
CA VAL A 25 -9.54 -3.61 8.43
C VAL A 25 -11.06 -3.49 8.43
N ASP A 26 -11.67 -3.11 9.56
CA ASP A 26 -13.11 -2.88 9.65
C ASP A 26 -13.57 -1.79 8.67
N LEU A 27 -12.82 -0.69 8.55
CA LEU A 27 -13.13 0.38 7.61
C LEU A 27 -13.02 -0.10 6.16
N MET A 28 -11.99 -0.89 5.82
CA MET A 28 -11.85 -1.47 4.47
C MET A 28 -12.94 -2.50 4.14
N ASN A 29 -13.40 -3.29 5.11
CA ASN A 29 -14.49 -4.25 4.94
C ASN A 29 -15.84 -3.58 4.63
N GLN A 30 -15.99 -2.30 4.99
CA GLN A 30 -17.20 -1.52 4.72
C GLN A 30 -17.17 -0.87 3.32
N GLN A 31 -16.03 -0.90 2.63
CA GLN A 31 -15.91 -0.27 1.31
C GLN A 31 -16.26 -1.23 0.18
N PRO A 32 -16.82 -0.72 -0.93
CA PRO A 32 -16.94 -1.51 -2.15
C PRO A 32 -15.57 -1.97 -2.67
N ASP A 33 -15.51 -3.18 -3.22
CA ASP A 33 -14.31 -3.75 -3.85
C ASP A 33 -13.61 -2.78 -4.82
N GLN A 34 -14.39 -2.05 -5.62
CA GLN A 34 -13.85 -1.07 -6.56
C GLN A 34 -13.05 0.04 -5.86
N ILE A 35 -13.50 0.50 -4.68
CA ILE A 35 -12.83 1.54 -3.90
C ILE A 35 -11.54 1.00 -3.29
N VAL A 36 -11.58 -0.20 -2.71
CA VAL A 36 -10.37 -0.87 -2.18
C VAL A 36 -9.35 -1.06 -3.29
N LYS A 37 -9.80 -1.51 -4.47
CA LYS A 37 -8.94 -1.66 -5.63
C LYS A 37 -8.31 -0.33 -6.06
N GLU A 38 -9.09 0.75 -6.13
CA GLU A 38 -8.59 2.06 -6.53
C GLU A 38 -7.53 2.60 -5.57
N ILE A 39 -7.75 2.46 -4.26
CA ILE A 39 -6.78 2.85 -3.22
C ILE A 39 -5.51 2.01 -3.34
N SER A 40 -5.65 0.69 -3.43
CA SER A 40 -4.52 -0.24 -3.59
C SER A 40 -3.70 0.09 -4.84
N ASP A 41 -4.35 0.23 -6.00
CA ASP A 41 -3.68 0.54 -7.26
C ASP A 41 -3.01 1.92 -7.21
N TYR A 42 -3.67 2.93 -6.65
CA TYR A 42 -3.12 4.29 -6.54
C TYR A 42 -1.83 4.29 -5.71
N ASN A 43 -1.89 3.74 -4.50
CA ASN A 43 -0.75 3.68 -3.60
C ASN A 43 0.39 2.85 -4.21
N TRP A 44 0.08 1.66 -4.74
CA TRP A 44 1.05 0.79 -5.40
C TRP A 44 1.80 1.53 -6.52
N ASN A 45 1.06 2.24 -7.39
CA ASN A 45 1.65 2.95 -8.51
C ASN A 45 2.62 4.06 -8.09
N ILE A 46 2.43 4.67 -6.91
CA ILE A 46 3.39 5.62 -6.34
C ILE A 46 4.69 4.90 -6.00
N VAL A 47 4.62 3.80 -5.23
CA VAL A 47 5.80 3.01 -4.84
C VAL A 47 6.53 2.50 -6.08
N LYS A 48 5.80 1.89 -7.01
CA LYS A 48 6.34 1.39 -8.28
C LYS A 48 7.06 2.48 -9.06
N LYS A 49 6.46 3.68 -9.18
CA LYS A 49 7.07 4.80 -9.90
C LYS A 49 8.43 5.20 -9.31
N TYR A 50 8.53 5.30 -7.98
CA TYR A 50 9.79 5.66 -7.35
C TYR A 50 10.82 4.52 -7.42
N TYR A 51 10.36 3.26 -7.37
CA TYR A 51 11.22 2.10 -7.55
C TYR A 51 11.78 2.04 -8.98
N ASP A 52 10.93 2.16 -10.00
CA ASP A 52 11.31 2.14 -11.41
C ASP A 52 12.26 3.29 -11.80
N THR A 53 12.22 4.39 -11.06
CA THR A 53 13.10 5.56 -11.27
C THR A 53 14.32 5.56 -10.35
N GLU A 54 14.58 4.44 -9.66
CA GLU A 54 15.70 4.22 -8.75
C GLU A 54 15.81 5.29 -7.64
N ARG A 55 14.68 5.90 -7.27
CA ARG A 55 14.58 6.87 -6.17
C ARG A 55 14.43 6.18 -4.82
N PHE A 56 15.36 5.25 -4.55
CA PHE A 56 15.34 4.42 -3.35
C PHE A 56 15.52 5.26 -2.08
N ASP A 57 16.28 6.34 -2.15
CA ASP A 57 16.44 7.30 -1.04
C ASP A 57 15.10 7.87 -0.58
N LEU A 58 14.22 8.28 -1.52
CA LEU A 58 12.88 8.79 -1.21
C LEU A 58 11.97 7.69 -0.64
N LEU A 59 12.03 6.47 -1.20
CA LEU A 59 11.27 5.34 -0.68
C LEU A 59 11.67 5.02 0.77
N LEU A 60 12.96 5.04 1.07
CA LEU A 60 13.48 4.76 2.42
C LEU A 60 13.18 5.90 3.40
N GLN A 61 13.21 7.16 2.96
CA GLN A 61 12.76 8.30 3.78
C GLN A 61 11.26 8.21 4.13
N HIS A 62 10.45 7.62 3.25
CA HIS A 62 9.01 7.47 3.42
C HIS A 62 8.58 6.03 3.74
N LEU A 63 9.39 5.27 4.49
CA LEU A 63 9.16 3.84 4.73
C LEU A 63 7.78 3.53 5.35
N LYS A 64 7.23 4.41 6.20
CA LYS A 64 5.86 4.23 6.75
C LYS A 64 4.79 4.22 5.66
N PHE A 65 4.95 5.04 4.62
CA PHE A 65 4.06 5.03 3.46
C PHE A 65 4.22 3.75 2.64
N VAL A 66 5.47 3.30 2.43
CA VAL A 66 5.74 2.02 1.75
C VAL A 66 5.10 0.85 2.50
N ALA A 67 5.25 0.82 3.84
CA ALA A 67 4.64 -0.22 4.69
C ALA A 67 3.10 -0.18 4.65
N TYR A 68 2.50 1.01 4.70
CA TYR A 68 1.05 1.18 4.53
C TYR A 68 0.57 0.65 3.17
N THR A 69 1.31 0.96 2.11
CA THR A 69 1.00 0.54 0.75
C THR A 69 1.10 -0.98 0.61
N CYS A 70 2.11 -1.60 1.23
CA CYS A 70 2.25 -3.05 1.31
C CYS A 70 1.03 -3.68 2.01
N PHE A 71 0.61 -3.11 3.14
CA PHE A 71 -0.56 -3.58 3.88
C PHE A 71 -1.84 -3.55 3.03
N VAL A 72 -2.12 -2.44 2.34
CA VAL A 72 -3.33 -2.32 1.51
C VAL A 72 -3.29 -3.28 0.32
N VAL A 73 -2.11 -3.50 -0.28
CA VAL A 73 -1.91 -4.50 -1.35
C VAL A 73 -2.16 -5.92 -0.84
N GLU A 74 -1.65 -6.27 0.34
CA GLU A 74 -1.89 -7.58 0.98
C GLU A 74 -3.39 -7.78 1.26
N TYR A 75 -4.07 -6.77 1.79
CA TYR A 75 -5.50 -6.84 2.02
C TYR A 75 -6.28 -7.05 0.70
N ALA A 76 -5.98 -6.25 -0.33
CA ALA A 76 -6.63 -6.38 -1.64
C ALA A 76 -6.39 -7.75 -2.28
N HIS A 77 -5.22 -8.36 -2.07
CA HIS A 77 -4.95 -9.75 -2.48
C HIS A 77 -5.79 -10.75 -1.68
N GLN A 78 -5.87 -10.62 -0.35
CA GLN A 78 -6.67 -11.51 0.51
C GLN A 78 -8.15 -11.58 0.09
N ILE A 79 -8.73 -10.45 -0.33
CA ILE A 79 -10.10 -10.38 -0.83
C ILE A 79 -10.22 -10.59 -2.36
N LYS A 80 -9.16 -11.10 -3.01
CA LYS A 80 -9.12 -11.53 -4.42
C LYS A 80 -9.26 -10.41 -5.46
N LEU A 81 -8.86 -9.19 -5.13
CA LEU A 81 -8.82 -8.05 -6.08
C LEU A 81 -7.51 -7.97 -6.87
N ILE A 82 -6.49 -8.70 -6.44
CA ILE A 82 -5.17 -8.81 -7.07
C ILE A 82 -4.90 -10.30 -7.34
N SER A 83 -4.42 -10.64 -8.54
CA SER A 83 -4.04 -12.02 -8.86
C SER A 83 -2.74 -12.43 -8.16
N ASP A 84 -2.54 -13.73 -7.95
CA ASP A 84 -1.31 -14.25 -7.32
C ASP A 84 -0.04 -13.83 -8.08
N ASP A 85 -0.10 -13.81 -9.42
CA ASP A 85 1.04 -13.38 -10.26
C ASP A 85 1.37 -11.89 -10.04
N ALA A 86 0.34 -11.03 -10.03
CA ALA A 86 0.52 -9.59 -9.81
C ALA A 86 1.01 -9.32 -8.39
N PHE A 87 0.42 -10.01 -7.40
CA PHE A 87 0.82 -9.90 -6.00
C PHE A 87 2.27 -10.32 -5.79
N SER A 88 2.71 -11.41 -6.42
CA SER A 88 4.11 -11.89 -6.34
C SER A 88 5.10 -10.83 -6.84
N ILE A 89 4.78 -10.13 -7.94
CA ILE A 89 5.60 -9.03 -8.47
C ILE A 89 5.62 -7.84 -7.50
N MET A 90 4.46 -7.49 -6.94
CA MET A 90 4.37 -6.38 -5.96
C MET A 90 5.20 -6.67 -4.71
N MET A 91 5.10 -7.89 -4.17
CA MET A 91 5.85 -8.30 -2.97
C MET A 91 7.36 -8.38 -3.22
N MET A 92 7.81 -8.75 -4.42
CA MET A 92 9.22 -8.68 -4.78
C MET A 92 9.77 -7.26 -4.59
N ILE A 93 9.05 -6.25 -5.07
CA ILE A 93 9.45 -4.84 -4.95
C ILE A 93 9.47 -4.38 -3.49
N TYR A 94 8.47 -4.74 -2.68
CA TYR A 94 8.49 -4.41 -1.24
C TYR A 94 9.65 -5.08 -0.50
N ASN A 95 9.94 -6.35 -0.82
CA ASN A 95 11.05 -7.09 -0.24
C ASN A 95 12.40 -6.47 -0.61
N ASP A 96 12.57 -6.04 -1.86
CA ASP A 96 13.78 -5.33 -2.29
C ASP A 96 13.99 -4.04 -1.47
N ILE A 97 12.93 -3.23 -1.30
CA ILE A 97 13.00 -2.00 -0.49
C ILE A 97 13.35 -2.32 0.96
N TYR A 98 12.79 -3.39 1.53
CA TYR A 98 13.09 -3.83 2.89
C TYR A 98 14.56 -4.27 3.06
N GLU A 99 15.10 -5.03 2.11
CA GLU A 99 16.50 -5.44 2.14
C GLU A 99 17.45 -4.24 1.97
N LEU A 100 17.11 -3.27 1.12
CA LEU A 100 17.84 -1.99 1.03
C LEU A 100 17.85 -1.25 2.37
N LYS A 101 16.73 -1.24 3.11
CA LYS A 101 16.66 -0.61 4.43
C LYS A 101 17.57 -1.29 5.47
N LYS A 102 17.68 -2.63 5.43
CA LYS A 102 18.49 -3.42 6.37
C LYS A 102 20.00 -3.24 6.19
N GLN A 103 20.42 -2.84 5.00
CA GLN A 103 21.84 -2.58 4.69
C GLN A 103 22.30 -1.18 5.14
N GLN A 104 21.41 -0.35 5.68
CA GLN A 104 21.68 0.97 6.27
C GLN A 104 21.64 0.91 7.80
#